data_AF-T0H6K2-F1
#
_entry.id   AF-T0H6K2-F1
#
_cell.length_a   1.000
_cell.length_b   1.000
_cell.length_c   1.000
_cell.angle_alpha   90.00
_cell.angle_beta   90.00
_cell.angle_gamma   90.00
#
_symmetry.space_group_name_H-M   'P 1'
#
loop_
_entity.id
_entity.type
_entity.pdbx_description
1 polymer ?
#
loop_
_entity_poly.entity_id
_entity_poly.type
_entity_poly.pdbx_seq_one_letter_code
_entity_poly.pdbx_strand_id
1 'polypeptide(L)'
;MRGLARIAGALAGLLTLSACLVTPGQFESSLDIRADRRFAFAYKGEILASDTSPAGWTGVDPDADMQDGEAAEPTFLPVAAQAEEDFSANGADDDDAQMQAIAAALSREKGFRSARYLGDHTFAIDYATSGRLDHAFLFPFNIDAQIILPFVAVELRGDDKVRVKAPGFAADFDKSQGPGGLGGAGDKAAKALNGRFILTTDAQIISQNQEEGAQDTPGGQRIVWTVTPLSSDAPMATLRLAP
;
A
#
# COMPACT_ATOMS: atom_id res chain seq x y z
N MET A 1 -25.15 -14.48 -29.94
CA MET A 1 -24.39 -13.21 -29.83
C MET A 1 -24.84 -12.31 -28.66
N ARG A 2 -26.14 -12.18 -28.35
CA ARG A 2 -26.61 -11.35 -27.20
C ARG A 2 -26.12 -11.80 -25.81
N GLY A 3 -25.82 -13.08 -25.60
CA GLY A 3 -25.28 -13.59 -24.32
C GLY A 3 -23.80 -13.26 -24.09
N LEU A 4 -23.00 -13.19 -25.17
CA LEU A 4 -21.58 -12.83 -25.11
C LEU A 4 -21.39 -11.34 -24.77
N ALA A 5 -22.26 -10.47 -25.31
CA ALA A 5 -22.23 -9.04 -25.00
C ALA A 5 -22.60 -8.73 -23.53
N ARG A 6 -23.49 -9.52 -22.91
CA ARG A 6 -23.86 -9.39 -21.48
C ARG A 6 -22.75 -9.85 -20.54
N ILE A 7 -22.01 -10.90 -20.92
CA ILE A 7 -20.84 -11.37 -20.17
C ILE A 7 -19.69 -10.36 -20.29
N ALA A 8 -19.49 -9.78 -21.46
CA ALA A 8 -18.49 -8.72 -21.67
C ALA A 8 -18.79 -7.45 -20.87
N GLY A 9 -20.05 -7.01 -20.81
CA GLY A 9 -20.45 -5.87 -19.98
C GLY A 9 -20.30 -6.10 -18.47
N ALA A 10 -20.60 -7.32 -17.99
CA ALA A 10 -20.37 -7.70 -16.59
C ALA A 10 -18.87 -7.80 -16.23
N LEU A 11 -18.02 -8.20 -17.18
CA LEU A 11 -16.57 -8.22 -17.02
C LEU A 11 -15.97 -6.80 -17.01
N ALA A 12 -16.51 -5.87 -17.81
CA ALA A 12 -16.07 -4.47 -17.82
C ALA A 12 -16.34 -3.76 -16.48
N GLY A 13 -17.49 -4.02 -15.84
CA GLY A 13 -17.81 -3.45 -14.52
C GLY A 13 -16.98 -4.02 -13.36
N LEU A 14 -16.32 -5.17 -13.52
CA LEU A 14 -15.41 -5.74 -12.52
C LEU A 14 -13.98 -5.17 -12.63
N LEU A 15 -13.66 -4.47 -13.73
CA LEU A 15 -12.33 -3.92 -14.00
C LEU A 15 -12.16 -2.46 -13.55
N THR A 16 -13.19 -1.85 -12.95
CA THR A 16 -13.15 -0.47 -12.45
C THR A 16 -12.79 -0.35 -10.97
N LEU A 17 -12.34 -1.43 -10.31
CA LEU A 17 -11.83 -1.33 -8.94
C LEU A 17 -10.42 -0.68 -8.94
N SER A 18 -10.45 0.65 -8.94
CA SER A 18 -9.39 1.63 -8.72
C SER A 18 -8.52 1.47 -7.45
N ALA A 19 -7.88 0.34 -7.15
CA ALA A 19 -7.06 0.27 -5.93
C ALA A 19 -5.91 1.30 -5.98
N CYS A 20 -5.80 2.17 -4.96
CA CYS A 20 -4.70 3.14 -4.86
C CYS A 20 -3.41 2.38 -4.57
N LEU A 21 -2.52 2.38 -5.56
CA LEU A 21 -1.23 1.77 -5.41
C LEU A 21 -0.30 2.69 -4.65
N VAL A 22 0.43 2.16 -3.67
CA VAL A 22 1.33 2.96 -2.85
C VAL A 22 2.68 2.29 -2.71
N THR A 23 3.74 3.09 -2.70
CA THR A 23 5.13 2.65 -2.49
C THR A 23 5.81 3.56 -1.47
N PRO A 24 6.65 3.04 -0.55
CA PRO A 24 7.39 3.90 0.37
C PRO A 24 8.55 4.63 -0.32
N GLY A 25 8.71 5.92 0.00
CA GLY A 25 9.80 6.79 -0.45
C GLY A 25 10.96 6.82 0.54
N GLN A 26 11.30 8.02 1.06
CA GLN A 26 12.21 8.16 2.19
C GLN A 26 11.52 7.79 3.51
N PHE A 27 12.03 6.84 4.29
CA PHE A 27 11.37 6.46 5.55
C PHE A 27 12.28 5.87 6.64
N GLU A 28 11.78 5.92 7.86
CA GLU A 28 12.20 5.06 8.96
C GLU A 28 10.98 4.31 9.51
N SER A 29 11.11 2.99 9.64
CA SER A 29 10.09 2.09 10.16
C SER A 29 10.66 1.25 11.29
N SER A 30 9.95 1.20 12.41
CA SER A 30 10.35 0.44 13.59
C SER A 30 9.20 -0.45 14.07
N LEU A 31 9.56 -1.67 14.46
CA LEU A 31 8.66 -2.69 14.94
C LEU A 31 9.28 -3.30 16.20
N ASP A 32 8.59 -3.19 17.32
CA ASP A 32 8.95 -3.85 18.58
C ASP A 32 7.92 -4.94 18.87
N ILE A 33 8.38 -6.18 18.99
CA ILE A 33 7.55 -7.34 19.36
C ILE A 33 8.18 -7.98 20.58
N ARG A 34 7.47 -7.99 21.70
CA ARG A 34 7.93 -8.61 22.94
C ARG A 34 7.43 -10.04 23.07
N ALA A 35 8.17 -10.87 23.80
CA ALA A 35 7.82 -12.25 24.10
C ALA A 35 6.45 -12.38 24.77
N ASP A 36 6.02 -11.38 25.55
CA ASP A 36 4.72 -11.29 26.21
C ASP A 36 3.59 -10.70 25.32
N ARG A 37 3.84 -10.61 24.02
CA ARG A 37 2.96 -10.02 22.99
C ARG A 37 2.76 -8.51 23.08
N ARG A 38 3.49 -7.77 23.93
CA ARG A 38 3.52 -6.30 23.76
C ARG A 38 4.08 -5.97 22.39
N PHE A 39 3.44 -5.02 21.73
CA PHE A 39 3.75 -4.64 20.37
C PHE A 39 3.75 -3.12 20.25
N ALA A 40 4.69 -2.59 19.48
CA ALA A 40 4.66 -1.23 19.01
C ALA A 40 5.16 -1.18 17.56
N PHE A 41 4.48 -0.39 16.73
CA PHE A 41 4.91 -0.11 15.37
C PHE A 41 4.90 1.38 15.13
N ALA A 42 5.93 1.90 14.47
CA ALA A 42 5.97 3.27 14.02
C ALA A 42 6.56 3.35 12.61
N TYR A 43 5.98 4.22 11.80
CA TYR A 43 6.44 4.55 10.47
C TYR A 43 6.46 6.06 10.32
N LYS A 44 7.60 6.59 9.90
CA LYS A 44 7.74 8.01 9.60
C LYS A 44 8.46 8.17 8.28
N GLY A 45 7.80 8.78 7.30
CA GLY A 45 8.37 8.90 5.97
C GLY A 45 7.36 9.28 4.90
N GLU A 46 7.83 9.15 3.68
CA GLU A 46 7.09 9.42 2.46
C GLU A 46 6.38 8.16 1.97
N ILE A 47 5.13 8.32 1.55
CA ILE A 47 4.39 7.33 0.77
C ILE A 47 4.04 7.99 -0.56
N LEU A 48 4.41 7.34 -1.67
CA LEU A 48 4.08 7.78 -3.01
C LEU A 48 2.89 6.96 -3.49
N ALA A 49 1.83 7.62 -3.95
CA ALA A 49 0.75 6.97 -4.67
C ALA A 49 1.09 6.87 -6.16
N SER A 50 0.69 5.76 -6.79
CA SER A 50 0.75 5.57 -8.24
C SER A 50 -0.68 5.41 -8.76
N ASP A 51 -0.99 6.11 -9.85
CA ASP A 51 -2.28 5.97 -10.51
C ASP A 51 -2.41 4.63 -11.23
N THR A 52 -3.54 3.94 -11.00
CA THR A 52 -3.92 2.74 -11.75
C THR A 52 -5.08 3.02 -12.70
N SER A 53 -5.14 4.22 -13.28
CA SER A 53 -6.14 4.57 -14.29
C SER A 53 -6.04 3.60 -15.47
N PRO A 54 -7.15 3.18 -16.10
CA PRO A 54 -7.12 2.29 -17.27
C PRO A 54 -6.23 2.81 -18.42
N ALA A 55 -6.07 4.14 -18.54
CA ALA A 55 -5.15 4.76 -19.51
C ALA A 55 -3.67 4.45 -19.22
N GLY A 56 -3.29 4.30 -17.94
CA GLY A 56 -1.97 3.83 -17.54
C GLY A 56 -1.70 2.36 -17.90
N TRP A 57 -2.73 1.60 -18.28
CA TRP A 57 -2.61 0.18 -18.65
C TRP A 57 -2.43 -0.02 -20.16
N THR A 58 -2.92 0.92 -20.97
CA THR A 58 -2.88 0.82 -22.43
C THR A 58 -1.70 1.59 -23.04
N GLY A 59 -1.06 2.48 -22.28
CA GLY A 59 -0.05 3.40 -22.82
C GLY A 59 -0.63 4.35 -23.89
N VAL A 60 -1.95 4.55 -23.88
CA VAL A 60 -2.66 5.42 -24.82
C VAL A 60 -2.84 6.78 -24.16
N ASP A 61 -2.27 7.79 -24.81
CA ASP A 61 -2.41 9.20 -24.49
C ASP A 61 -3.90 9.59 -24.61
N PRO A 62 -4.56 10.12 -23.56
CA PRO A 62 -5.97 10.52 -23.62
C PRO A 62 -6.22 11.72 -24.55
N ASP A 63 -5.17 12.42 -24.98
CA ASP A 63 -5.21 13.51 -25.97
C ASP A 63 -5.20 13.03 -27.44
N ALA A 64 -5.29 11.72 -27.69
CA ALA A 64 -5.46 11.20 -29.04
C ALA A 64 -6.91 11.36 -29.51
N ASP A 65 -7.18 12.45 -30.23
CA ASP A 65 -8.44 12.79 -30.89
C ASP A 65 -9.15 11.56 -31.52
N MET A 66 -10.14 11.02 -30.81
CA MET A 66 -11.09 10.06 -31.39
C MET A 66 -12.36 10.81 -31.80
N GLN A 67 -12.53 10.91 -33.12
CA GLN A 67 -13.62 11.60 -33.76
C GLN A 67 -14.96 10.86 -33.58
N ASP A 68 -15.99 11.65 -33.21
CA ASP A 68 -17.32 11.23 -32.78
C ASP A 68 -18.07 10.27 -33.72
N GLY A 69 -18.81 9.35 -33.10
CA GLY A 69 -19.77 8.45 -33.75
C GLY A 69 -21.01 8.22 -32.88
N GLU A 70 -21.93 9.19 -32.93
CA GLU A 70 -23.24 9.21 -32.28
C GLU A 70 -24.11 7.97 -32.62
N ALA A 71 -24.74 7.31 -31.62
CA ALA A 71 -26.08 6.73 -31.75
C ALA A 71 -26.69 6.22 -30.42
N ALA A 72 -27.63 7.02 -29.90
CA ALA A 72 -28.94 6.67 -29.33
C ALA A 72 -29.05 5.80 -28.04
N GLU A 73 -29.56 6.46 -26.99
CA GLU A 73 -30.03 5.90 -25.73
C GLU A 73 -31.26 4.97 -25.85
N PRO A 74 -31.44 4.04 -24.90
CA PRO A 74 -32.76 3.65 -24.44
C PRO A 74 -32.96 4.02 -22.96
N THR A 75 -33.86 4.98 -22.76
CA THR A 75 -34.47 5.37 -21.49
C THR A 75 -34.87 4.18 -20.59
N PHE A 76 -34.33 4.12 -19.37
CA PHE A 76 -34.91 3.38 -18.26
C PHE A 76 -34.97 4.28 -17.01
N LEU A 77 -36.14 4.28 -16.36
CA LEU A 77 -36.55 5.14 -15.23
C LEU A 77 -35.67 5.01 -13.97
N PRO A 78 -35.67 6.04 -13.09
CA PRO A 78 -34.58 6.36 -12.18
C PRO A 78 -34.70 5.65 -10.84
N VAL A 79 -33.70 4.85 -10.48
CA VAL A 79 -33.40 4.47 -9.08
C VAL A 79 -31.88 4.42 -8.95
N ALA A 80 -31.23 5.58 -9.00
CA ALA A 80 -29.87 5.87 -8.50
C ALA A 80 -29.33 7.24 -8.97
N ALA A 81 -30.20 8.20 -9.34
CA ALA A 81 -29.73 9.54 -9.67
C ALA A 81 -29.52 10.36 -8.38
N GLN A 82 -28.49 10.06 -7.59
CA GLN A 82 -27.74 10.94 -6.64
C GLN A 82 -26.50 10.14 -6.18
N ALA A 83 -25.26 10.36 -6.57
CA ALA A 83 -24.61 11.38 -7.36
C ALA A 83 -23.71 10.66 -8.38
N GLU A 84 -24.02 10.83 -9.66
CA GLU A 84 -23.07 10.60 -10.73
C GLU A 84 -22.17 11.83 -10.75
N GLU A 85 -21.06 11.79 -10.04
CA GLU A 85 -19.91 12.62 -10.39
C GLU A 85 -19.11 11.83 -11.43
N ASP A 86 -19.40 12.18 -12.68
CA ASP A 86 -18.61 11.85 -13.86
C ASP A 86 -17.21 12.47 -13.70
N PHE A 87 -16.27 11.73 -13.11
CA PHE A 87 -14.85 12.11 -13.00
C PHE A 87 -14.08 11.83 -14.30
N SER A 88 -14.68 12.11 -15.46
CA SER A 88 -14.01 12.05 -16.76
C SER A 88 -14.08 13.39 -17.46
N ALA A 89 -13.46 14.39 -16.82
CA ALA A 89 -12.72 15.52 -17.41
C ALA A 89 -12.59 16.60 -16.33
N ASN A 90 -11.36 16.99 -15.97
CA ASN A 90 -10.91 18.38 -15.71
C ASN A 90 -9.72 18.46 -14.72
N GLY A 91 -8.50 18.64 -15.25
CA GLY A 91 -7.44 19.43 -14.60
C GLY A 91 -6.70 18.83 -13.40
N ALA A 92 -5.44 19.25 -13.25
CA ALA A 92 -4.60 18.96 -12.08
C ALA A 92 -5.23 19.39 -10.73
N ASP A 93 -6.22 20.29 -10.77
CA ASP A 93 -6.97 20.73 -9.59
C ASP A 93 -7.84 19.61 -8.98
N ASP A 94 -8.28 18.63 -9.78
CA ASP A 94 -9.15 17.54 -9.32
C ASP A 94 -8.35 16.37 -8.72
N ASP A 95 -7.18 16.07 -9.30
CA ASP A 95 -6.23 15.08 -8.77
C ASP A 95 -5.65 15.52 -7.41
N ASP A 96 -5.24 16.78 -7.27
CA ASP A 96 -4.78 17.32 -5.98
C ASP A 96 -5.90 17.29 -4.92
N ALA A 97 -7.16 17.54 -5.31
CA ALA A 97 -8.31 17.44 -4.41
C ALA A 97 -8.55 15.98 -3.96
N GLN A 98 -8.42 15.02 -4.87
CA GLN A 98 -8.50 13.59 -4.57
C GLN A 98 -7.39 13.15 -3.60
N MET A 99 -6.14 13.55 -3.85
CA MET A 99 -5.02 13.23 -2.97
C MET A 99 -5.18 13.87 -1.58
N GLN A 100 -5.72 15.10 -1.50
CA GLN A 100 -6.08 15.70 -0.22
C GLN A 100 -7.18 14.91 0.51
N ALA A 101 -8.18 14.38 -0.20
CA ALA A 101 -9.21 13.54 0.39
C ALA A 101 -8.63 12.23 0.96
N ILE A 102 -7.66 11.62 0.28
CA ILE A 102 -6.91 10.45 0.77
C ILE A 102 -6.17 10.81 2.07
N ALA A 103 -5.42 11.91 2.09
CA ALA A 103 -4.72 12.37 3.30
C ALA A 103 -5.70 12.61 4.48
N ALA A 104 -6.88 13.15 4.19
CA ALA A 104 -7.94 13.35 5.17
C ALA A 104 -8.53 12.03 5.67
N ALA A 105 -8.71 11.03 4.81
CA ALA A 105 -9.16 9.69 5.19
C ALA A 105 -8.14 8.98 6.09
N LEU A 106 -6.85 9.00 5.72
CA LEU A 106 -5.77 8.44 6.54
C LEU A 106 -5.69 9.10 7.92
N SER A 107 -5.84 10.42 7.98
CA SER A 107 -5.79 11.17 9.25
C SER A 107 -6.93 10.84 10.22
N ARG A 108 -8.02 10.20 9.75
CA ARG A 108 -9.13 9.76 10.61
C ARG A 108 -8.86 8.43 11.31
N GLU A 109 -7.90 7.65 10.82
CA GLU A 109 -7.60 6.33 11.35
C GLU A 109 -6.69 6.40 12.59
N LYS A 110 -6.98 5.56 13.58
CA LYS A 110 -6.14 5.47 14.78
C LYS A 110 -4.72 5.04 14.42
N GLY A 111 -3.74 5.75 14.98
CA GLY A 111 -2.32 5.51 14.78
C GLY A 111 -1.68 6.54 13.86
N PHE A 112 -2.42 7.13 12.93
CA PHE A 112 -1.92 8.29 12.16
C PHE A 112 -1.84 9.51 13.07
N ARG A 113 -0.61 9.94 13.39
CA ARG A 113 -0.33 11.19 14.10
C ARG A 113 -0.35 12.37 13.13
N SER A 114 0.08 12.17 11.89
CA SER A 114 -0.14 13.09 10.78
C SER A 114 -0.15 12.36 9.44
N ALA A 115 -1.03 12.76 8.52
CA ALA A 115 -0.93 12.43 7.10
C ALA A 115 -1.13 13.72 6.30
N ARG A 116 -0.09 14.14 5.55
CA ARG A 116 -0.09 15.40 4.79
C ARG A 116 0.27 15.13 3.35
N TYR A 117 -0.57 15.60 2.42
CA TYR A 117 -0.23 15.62 1.00
C TYR A 117 0.82 16.71 0.73
N LEU A 118 1.87 16.38 0.00
CA LEU A 118 2.98 17.27 -0.33
C LEU A 118 2.97 17.75 -1.79
N GLY A 119 2.02 17.29 -2.60
CA GLY A 119 2.08 17.40 -4.07
C GLY A 119 2.73 16.17 -4.71
N ASP A 120 2.62 16.04 -6.03
CA ASP A 120 3.30 14.99 -6.84
C ASP A 120 3.04 13.57 -6.26
N HIS A 121 1.77 13.31 -5.94
CA HIS A 121 1.28 12.05 -5.35
C HIS A 121 2.02 11.59 -4.08
N THR A 122 2.69 12.51 -3.39
CA THR A 122 3.55 12.20 -2.25
C THR A 122 2.89 12.61 -0.94
N PHE A 123 2.89 11.71 0.04
CA PHE A 123 2.34 11.89 1.36
C PHE A 123 3.44 11.84 2.42
N ALA A 124 3.50 12.84 3.30
CA ALA A 124 4.26 12.76 4.55
C ALA A 124 3.41 12.10 5.64
N ILE A 125 3.83 10.92 6.08
CA ILE A 125 3.16 10.12 7.10
C ILE A 125 3.98 10.09 8.39
N ASP A 126 3.31 10.30 9.52
CA ASP A 126 3.77 9.96 10.87
C ASP A 126 2.71 9.04 11.48
N TYR A 127 3.03 7.75 11.57
CA TYR A 127 2.17 6.71 12.12
C TYR A 127 2.85 6.07 13.32
N ALA A 128 2.10 5.88 14.41
CA ALA A 128 2.55 5.07 15.53
C ALA A 128 1.37 4.42 16.26
N THR A 129 1.48 3.13 16.52
CA THR A 129 0.51 2.36 17.30
C THR A 129 1.21 1.45 18.28
N SER A 130 0.56 1.14 19.39
CA SER A 130 1.04 0.17 20.36
C SER A 130 -0.13 -0.56 21.01
N GLY A 131 0.14 -1.76 21.51
CA GLY A 131 -0.86 -2.58 22.13
C GLY A 131 -0.37 -3.98 22.43
N ARG A 132 -1.29 -4.94 22.35
CA ARG A 132 -0.96 -6.35 22.39
C ARG A 132 -1.16 -6.95 21.01
N LEU A 133 -0.20 -7.75 20.56
CA LEU A 133 -0.31 -8.53 19.35
C LEU A 133 -1.22 -9.74 19.64
N ASP A 134 -2.51 -9.59 19.37
CA ASP A 134 -3.54 -10.62 19.47
C ASP A 134 -4.12 -11.02 18.10
N HIS A 135 -4.05 -10.11 17.13
CA HIS A 135 -4.42 -10.30 15.73
C HIS A 135 -3.28 -9.90 14.79
N ALA A 136 -3.42 -10.24 13.51
CA ALA A 136 -2.49 -9.77 12.50
C ALA A 136 -2.49 -8.23 12.43
N PHE A 137 -1.31 -7.67 12.16
CA PHE A 137 -1.13 -6.24 11.93
C PHE A 137 -0.64 -6.01 10.51
N LEU A 138 -1.29 -5.09 9.80
CA LEU A 138 -0.96 -4.69 8.44
C LEU A 138 -0.75 -3.17 8.40
N PHE A 139 0.25 -2.71 7.65
CA PHE A 139 0.48 -1.29 7.45
C PHE A 139 1.06 -0.99 6.07
N PRO A 140 0.59 0.05 5.35
CA PRO A 140 -0.70 0.71 5.54
C PRO A 140 -1.86 -0.20 5.11
N PHE A 141 -3.05 0.02 5.67
CA PHE A 141 -4.29 -0.62 5.19
C PHE A 141 -5.45 0.33 5.48
N ASN A 142 -6.13 0.80 4.45
CA ASN A 142 -7.24 1.74 4.61
C ASN A 142 -8.21 1.60 3.43
N ILE A 143 -9.45 1.21 3.74
CA ILE A 143 -10.47 0.92 2.72
C ILE A 143 -10.98 2.20 2.06
N ASP A 144 -11.14 3.28 2.84
CA ASP A 144 -11.64 4.57 2.34
C ASP A 144 -10.64 5.22 1.38
N ALA A 145 -9.34 5.07 1.66
CA ALA A 145 -8.24 5.46 0.78
C ALA A 145 -7.91 4.41 -0.30
N GLN A 146 -8.63 3.28 -0.33
CA GLN A 146 -8.43 2.16 -1.25
C GLN A 146 -7.01 1.56 -1.23
N ILE A 147 -6.31 1.67 -0.10
CA ILE A 147 -4.99 1.10 0.14
C ILE A 147 -5.15 -0.32 0.70
N ILE A 148 -4.89 -1.32 -0.15
CA ILE A 148 -5.15 -2.74 0.18
C ILE A 148 -3.85 -3.54 0.30
N LEU A 149 -2.76 -3.09 -0.32
CA LEU A 149 -1.48 -3.79 -0.34
C LEU A 149 -0.53 -3.22 0.74
N PRO A 150 -0.27 -3.96 1.83
CA PRO A 150 0.50 -3.43 2.94
C PRO A 150 2.01 -3.50 2.69
N PHE A 151 2.75 -2.56 3.26
CA PHE A 151 4.21 -2.58 3.29
C PHE A 151 4.74 -3.55 4.33
N VAL A 152 4.07 -3.66 5.47
CA VAL A 152 4.43 -4.52 6.59
C VAL A 152 3.23 -5.38 6.95
N ALA A 153 3.46 -6.68 7.08
CA ALA A 153 2.52 -7.67 7.55
C ALA A 153 3.13 -8.47 8.71
N VAL A 154 2.45 -8.46 9.85
CA VAL A 154 2.79 -9.24 11.03
C VAL A 154 1.66 -10.23 11.26
N GLU A 155 1.96 -11.52 11.10
CA GLU A 155 0.99 -12.61 11.24
C GLU A 155 1.29 -13.40 12.51
N LEU A 156 0.28 -13.60 13.37
CA LEU A 156 0.33 -14.65 14.38
C LEU A 156 0.00 -15.99 13.73
N ARG A 157 0.77 -17.03 14.06
CA ARG A 157 0.62 -18.39 13.52
C ARG A 157 0.60 -19.39 14.66
N GLY A 158 -0.57 -19.97 14.92
CA GLY A 158 -0.76 -20.80 16.10
C GLY A 158 -0.63 -19.97 17.39
N ASP A 159 -0.19 -20.61 18.46
CA ASP A 159 -0.20 -19.99 19.79
C ASP A 159 1.06 -19.16 20.10
N ASP A 160 2.19 -19.47 19.48
CA ASP A 160 3.50 -18.96 19.88
C ASP A 160 4.34 -18.36 18.74
N LYS A 161 3.90 -18.37 17.48
CA LYS A 161 4.75 -17.89 16.36
C LYS A 161 4.24 -16.58 15.79
N VAL A 162 5.18 -15.70 15.49
CA VAL A 162 4.93 -14.46 14.74
C VAL A 162 5.78 -14.47 13.49
N ARG A 163 5.16 -14.25 12.34
CA ARG A 163 5.85 -14.05 11.07
C ARG A 163 5.76 -12.58 10.67
N VAL A 164 6.92 -11.95 10.59
CA VAL A 164 7.08 -10.57 10.09
C VAL A 164 7.52 -10.65 8.64
N LYS A 165 6.81 -9.94 7.77
CA LYS A 165 7.22 -9.69 6.39
C LYS A 165 7.02 -8.22 6.07
N ALA A 166 7.96 -7.62 5.36
CA ALA A 166 7.83 -6.25 4.90
C ALA A 166 7.92 -6.16 3.36
N PRO A 167 6.91 -6.68 2.62
CA PRO A 167 6.95 -6.73 1.16
C PRO A 167 7.11 -5.34 0.52
N GLY A 168 6.57 -4.28 1.13
CA GLY A 168 6.71 -2.90 0.61
C GLY A 168 8.13 -2.36 0.61
N PHE A 169 9.06 -3.05 1.28
CA PHE A 169 10.46 -2.66 1.36
C PHE A 169 11.36 -3.45 0.39
N ALA A 170 10.76 -4.11 -0.60
CA ALA A 170 11.46 -4.71 -1.72
C ALA A 170 11.27 -3.89 -3.00
N ALA A 171 12.30 -3.77 -3.82
CA ALA A 171 12.27 -3.03 -5.07
C ALA A 171 11.24 -3.56 -6.08
N ASP A 172 10.93 -4.86 -6.01
CA ASP A 172 9.95 -5.50 -6.89
C ASP A 172 8.50 -5.43 -6.35
N PHE A 173 8.28 -4.74 -5.23
CA PHE A 173 6.94 -4.57 -4.66
C PHE A 173 5.97 -3.99 -5.67
N ASP A 174 6.30 -2.86 -6.30
CA ASP A 174 5.46 -2.16 -7.28
C ASP A 174 5.16 -3.02 -8.52
N LYS A 175 6.16 -3.77 -9.02
CA LYS A 175 5.99 -4.69 -10.16
C LYS A 175 4.97 -5.79 -9.88
N SER A 176 4.87 -6.22 -8.61
CA SER A 176 3.92 -7.25 -8.18
C SER A 176 2.47 -6.75 -8.14
N GLN A 177 2.23 -5.45 -8.28
CA GLN A 177 0.91 -4.84 -8.11
C GLN A 177 0.20 -4.52 -9.42
N GLY A 178 0.87 -4.64 -10.58
CA GLY A 178 0.26 -4.50 -11.91
C GLY A 178 -0.44 -5.78 -12.40
N PRO A 179 -1.56 -5.69 -13.15
CA PRO A 179 -2.18 -6.85 -13.79
C PRO A 179 -1.17 -7.61 -14.67
N GLY A 180 -0.91 -8.88 -14.34
CA GLY A 180 0.04 -9.72 -15.08
C GLY A 180 1.53 -9.47 -14.78
N GLY A 181 1.87 -8.68 -13.75
CA GLY A 181 3.27 -8.44 -13.36
C GLY A 181 4.06 -7.53 -14.32
N LEU A 182 3.36 -6.79 -15.19
CA LEU A 182 3.92 -5.92 -16.24
C LEU A 182 3.90 -4.42 -15.87
N GLY A 183 3.85 -4.08 -14.58
CA GLY A 183 3.67 -2.69 -14.10
C GLY A 183 4.69 -1.69 -14.70
N GLY A 184 4.18 -0.71 -15.45
CA GLY A 184 4.94 0.31 -16.17
C GLY A 184 5.07 1.68 -15.46
N ALA A 185 4.55 1.82 -14.24
CA ALA A 185 4.67 3.05 -13.44
C ALA A 185 5.85 3.01 -12.42
N GLY A 186 6.55 1.87 -12.32
CA GLY A 186 7.40 1.53 -11.18
C GLY A 186 8.80 2.14 -11.12
N ASP A 187 9.22 2.92 -12.12
CA ASP A 187 10.61 3.37 -12.19
C ASP A 187 10.91 4.53 -11.23
N LYS A 188 9.96 5.46 -11.01
CA LYS A 188 10.12 6.57 -10.06
C LYS A 188 9.92 6.10 -8.62
N ALA A 189 8.87 5.33 -8.36
CA ALA A 189 8.55 4.78 -7.06
C ALA A 189 9.64 3.82 -6.55
N ALA A 190 10.12 2.90 -7.39
CA ALA A 190 11.21 2.01 -7.00
C ALA A 190 12.53 2.75 -6.76
N LYS A 191 12.81 3.84 -7.50
CA LYS A 191 13.99 4.70 -7.27
C LYS A 191 13.86 5.56 -6.01
N ALA A 192 12.64 5.87 -5.56
CA ALA A 192 12.38 6.64 -4.35
C ALA A 192 12.59 5.82 -3.07
N LEU A 193 12.54 4.48 -3.16
CA LEU A 193 12.66 3.55 -2.04
C LEU A 193 13.99 3.72 -1.31
N ASN A 194 13.96 4.36 -0.13
CA ASN A 194 15.15 4.55 0.69
C ASN A 194 14.75 4.64 2.16
N GLY A 195 15.25 3.73 2.98
CA GLY A 195 14.91 3.79 4.38
C GLY A 195 15.54 2.72 5.22
N ARG A 196 15.01 2.61 6.44
CA ARG A 196 15.43 1.60 7.39
C ARG A 196 14.22 0.93 7.99
N PHE A 197 14.26 -0.39 8.08
CA PHE A 197 13.32 -1.17 8.87
C PHE A 197 14.06 -1.78 10.06
N ILE A 198 13.53 -1.55 11.27
CA ILE A 198 14.16 -1.95 12.51
C ILE A 198 13.20 -2.87 13.26
N LEU A 199 13.62 -4.11 13.52
CA LEU A 199 12.91 -5.02 14.42
C LEU A 199 13.64 -5.08 15.76
N THR A 200 12.95 -4.81 16.85
CA THR A 200 13.42 -5.08 18.22
C THR A 200 12.56 -6.14 18.90
N THR A 201 13.18 -7.02 19.67
CA THR A 201 12.46 -8.12 20.32
C THR A 201 13.25 -8.73 21.47
N ASP A 202 12.58 -9.20 22.53
CA ASP A 202 13.11 -10.19 23.48
C ASP A 202 12.53 -11.59 23.27
N ALA A 203 11.73 -11.78 22.22
CA ALA A 203 11.25 -13.08 21.80
C ALA A 203 12.39 -13.88 21.13
N GLN A 204 12.25 -15.20 21.06
CA GLN A 204 13.24 -16.03 20.39
C GLN A 204 13.18 -15.80 18.87
N ILE A 205 14.28 -15.36 18.26
CA ILE A 205 14.39 -15.27 16.80
C ILE A 205 14.61 -16.69 16.23
N ILE A 206 13.65 -17.17 15.44
CA ILE A 206 13.69 -18.49 14.80
C ILE A 206 14.39 -18.42 13.44
N SER A 207 14.10 -17.38 12.67
CA SER A 207 14.73 -17.13 11.36
C SER A 207 14.64 -15.67 10.98
N GLN A 208 15.57 -15.20 10.14
CA GLN A 208 15.66 -13.84 9.63
C GLN A 208 16.52 -13.81 8.35
N ASN A 209 16.43 -12.77 7.52
CA ASN A 209 17.15 -12.67 6.24
C ASN A 209 18.14 -11.48 6.10
N GLN A 210 18.48 -10.81 7.20
CA GLN A 210 19.57 -9.83 7.27
C GLN A 210 20.92 -10.57 7.44
N GLU A 211 21.87 -10.32 6.54
CA GLU A 211 23.24 -10.82 6.54
C GLU A 211 24.02 -10.57 7.85
N GLU A 212 23.95 -9.36 8.43
CA GLU A 212 24.60 -9.01 9.69
C GLU A 212 23.97 -9.71 10.90
N GLY A 213 22.75 -10.23 10.74
CA GLY A 213 22.00 -10.90 11.79
C GLY A 213 21.48 -9.96 12.88
N ALA A 214 21.17 -10.56 14.04
CA ALA A 214 20.63 -9.86 15.19
C ALA A 214 21.75 -9.36 16.11
N GLN A 215 21.65 -8.11 16.54
CA GLN A 215 22.59 -7.45 17.45
C GLN A 215 21.97 -7.37 18.86
N ASP A 216 22.78 -7.64 19.88
CA ASP A 216 22.34 -7.54 21.27
C ASP A 216 22.13 -6.08 21.70
N THR A 217 21.09 -5.86 22.51
CA THR A 217 20.73 -4.57 23.10
C THR A 217 20.31 -4.79 24.56
N PRO A 218 20.30 -3.75 25.41
CA PRO A 218 19.82 -3.90 26.79
C PRO A 218 18.39 -4.43 26.92
N GLY A 219 17.57 -4.27 25.88
CA GLY A 219 16.16 -4.68 25.84
C GLY A 219 15.90 -5.93 25.01
N GLY A 220 16.91 -6.76 24.70
CA GLY A 220 16.78 -7.93 23.83
C GLY A 220 17.65 -7.80 22.58
N GLN A 221 17.14 -8.19 21.43
CA GLN A 221 17.87 -8.17 20.17
C GLN A 221 17.28 -7.14 19.20
N ARG A 222 18.12 -6.67 18.27
CA ARG A 222 17.76 -5.74 17.21
C ARG A 222 18.25 -6.27 15.87
N ILE A 223 17.39 -6.25 14.86
CA ILE A 223 17.76 -6.44 13.45
C ILE A 223 17.46 -5.15 12.70
N VAL A 224 18.38 -4.73 11.84
CA VAL A 224 18.24 -3.49 11.04
C VAL A 224 18.40 -3.85 9.57
N TRP A 225 17.37 -3.66 8.76
CA TRP A 225 17.48 -3.73 7.30
C TRP A 225 17.62 -2.31 6.74
N THR A 226 18.67 -2.10 5.95
CA THR A 226 18.79 -0.91 5.09
C THR A 226 18.06 -1.20 3.78
N VAL A 227 17.11 -0.36 3.45
CA VAL A 227 16.20 -0.51 2.31
C VAL A 227 16.61 0.52 1.26
N THR A 228 16.87 0.04 0.04
CA THR A 228 17.35 0.86 -1.08
C THR A 228 16.66 0.38 -2.37
N PRO A 229 16.81 1.11 -3.49
CA PRO A 229 16.29 0.64 -4.78
C PRO A 229 16.92 -0.69 -5.26
N LEU A 230 17.99 -1.16 -4.62
CA LEU A 230 18.65 -2.44 -4.92
C LEU A 230 18.18 -3.60 -4.00
N SER A 231 17.28 -3.34 -3.06
CA SER A 231 16.80 -4.34 -2.10
C SER A 231 15.79 -5.28 -2.76
N SER A 232 16.25 -6.40 -3.35
CA SER A 232 15.36 -7.39 -3.97
C SER A 232 14.56 -8.22 -2.97
N ASP A 233 15.18 -8.62 -1.86
CA ASP A 233 14.54 -9.43 -0.83
C ASP A 233 13.86 -8.58 0.24
N ALA A 234 12.55 -8.75 0.39
CA ALA A 234 11.79 -8.10 1.45
C ALA A 234 12.33 -8.50 2.83
N PRO A 235 12.44 -7.58 3.81
CA PRO A 235 12.74 -7.92 5.19
C PRO A 235 11.78 -8.96 5.75
N MET A 236 12.33 -10.02 6.36
CA MET A 236 11.55 -11.12 6.91
C MET A 236 12.18 -11.63 8.21
N ALA A 237 11.32 -11.94 9.18
CA ALA A 237 11.71 -12.62 10.41
C ALA A 237 10.59 -13.54 10.91
N THR A 238 10.97 -14.61 11.60
CA THR A 238 10.04 -15.44 12.37
C THR A 238 10.48 -15.42 13.83
N LEU A 239 9.55 -15.10 14.71
CA LEU A 239 9.75 -15.05 16.16
C LEU A 239 8.93 -16.15 16.83
N ARG A 240 9.45 -16.69 17.93
CA ARG A 240 8.71 -17.48 18.90
C ARG A 240 8.52 -16.68 20.18
N LEU A 241 7.26 -16.46 20.53
CA LEU A 241 6.79 -15.78 21.73
C LEU A 241 6.89 -16.69 22.95
N ALA A 242 6.81 -16.08 24.14
CA ALA A 242 6.63 -16.85 25.36
C ALA A 242 5.21 -17.45 25.40
N PRO A 243 5.04 -18.63 26.02
CA PRO A 243 3.73 -19.24 26.23
C PRO A 243 2.80 -18.38 27.09
#